data_AF-A0A5K0VVW4-F1
#
_entry.id   AF-A0A5K0VVW4-F1
#
_cell.length_a   1.000
_cell.length_b   1.000
_cell.length_c   1.000
_cell.angle_alpha   90.00
_cell.angle_beta   90.00
_cell.angle_gamma   90.00
#
_symmetry.space_group_name_H-M   'P 1'
#
loop_
_entity.id
_entity.type
_entity.pdbx_description
1 polymer ?
#
loop_
_entity_poly.entity_id
_entity_poly.type
_entity_poly.pdbx_seq_one_letter_code
_entity_poly.pdbx_strand_id
1 'polypeptide(L)'
;KLYKAGARKFVLYNIQPSGCNPTSRIQNDGDCVKEYNDAMVMFNNYLNASLDDFMEEMPGSVFVYVNTYNIISQVIDEPASF
;
A
#
# COMPACT_ATOMS: atom_id res chain seq x y z
N LYS A 1 11.51 7.98 13.77
CA LYS A 1 12.43 9.15 13.60
C LYS A 1 11.65 10.44 13.32
N LEU A 2 10.70 10.46 12.39
CA LEU A 2 9.89 11.65 12.07
C LEU A 2 9.07 12.20 13.24
N TYR A 3 8.39 11.33 14.01
CA TYR A 3 7.64 11.76 15.20
C TYR A 3 8.52 12.48 16.26
N LYS A 4 9.72 11.94 16.52
CA LYS A 4 10.72 12.57 17.41
C LYS A 4 11.23 13.92 16.87
N ALA A 5 11.13 14.15 15.56
CA ALA A 5 11.46 15.41 14.91
C ALA A 5 10.27 16.40 14.84
N GLY A 6 9.13 16.08 15.48
CA GLY A 6 7.96 16.97 15.54
C GLY A 6 6.86 16.68 14.51
N ALA A 7 7.02 15.68 13.63
CA ALA A 7 5.95 15.30 12.72
C ALA A 7 4.74 14.75 13.50
N ARG A 8 3.53 15.20 13.12
CA ARG A 8 2.25 14.80 13.73
C ARG A 8 1.18 14.42 12.71
N LYS A 9 1.49 14.49 11.42
CA LYS A 9 0.56 14.12 10.35
C LYS A 9 1.28 13.17 9.42
N PHE A 10 0.70 12.01 9.21
CA PHE A 10 1.29 10.93 8.43
C PHE A 10 0.27 10.43 7.43
N VAL A 11 0.68 10.34 6.16
CA VAL A 11 -0.08 9.64 5.13
C VAL A 11 0.63 8.33 4.87
N LEU A 12 -0.07 7.22 5.11
CA LEU A 12 0.43 5.87 4.97
C LEU A 12 -0.20 5.26 3.73
N TYR A 13 0.60 5.19 2.65
CA TYR A 13 0.23 4.45 1.46
C TYR A 13 0.55 2.99 1.67
N ASN A 14 -0.44 2.12 1.48
CA ASN A 14 -0.16 0.70 1.31
C ASN A 14 0.45 0.46 -0.09
N ILE A 15 1.04 -0.72 -0.30
CA ILE A 15 1.75 -1.01 -1.54
C ILE A 15 0.75 -1.45 -2.61
N GLN A 16 0.88 -0.93 -3.83
CA GLN A 16 0.06 -1.32 -4.99
C GLN A 16 0.32 -2.78 -5.43
N PRO A 17 -0.53 -3.40 -6.29
CA PRO A 17 -0.27 -4.70 -6.91
C PRO A 17 0.99 -4.67 -7.80
N SER A 18 2.16 -4.78 -7.17
CA SER A 18 3.46 -4.63 -7.82
C SER A 18 3.73 -5.74 -8.83
N GLY A 19 3.09 -6.91 -8.70
CA GLY A 19 3.16 -7.97 -9.70
C GLY A 19 2.53 -7.60 -11.05
N CYS A 20 1.73 -6.55 -11.11
CA CYS A 20 1.03 -6.13 -12.33
C CYS A 20 1.69 -4.97 -13.07
N ASN A 21 2.88 -4.50 -12.63
CA ASN A 21 3.61 -3.46 -13.36
C ASN A 21 4.18 -4.00 -14.70
N PRO A 22 4.51 -3.12 -15.68
CA PRO A 22 4.99 -3.56 -17.00
C PRO A 22 6.20 -4.50 -16.95
N THR A 23 7.18 -4.22 -16.10
CA THR A 23 8.39 -5.04 -15.95
C THR A 23 8.08 -6.42 -15.37
N SER A 24 7.13 -6.52 -14.43
CA SER A 24 6.69 -7.80 -13.86
C SER A 24 5.91 -8.63 -14.88
N ARG A 25 5.02 -7.99 -15.66
CA ARG A 25 4.27 -8.67 -16.72
C ARG A 25 5.17 -9.21 -17.83
N ILE A 26 6.21 -8.46 -18.23
CA ILE A 26 7.19 -8.94 -19.21
C ILE A 26 7.87 -10.25 -18.73
N GLN A 27 8.07 -10.41 -17.42
CA GLN A 27 8.71 -11.59 -16.84
C GLN A 27 7.76 -12.77 -16.63
N ASN A 28 6.45 -12.58 -16.85
CA ASN A 28 5.41 -13.56 -16.58
C ASN A 28 4.39 -13.59 -17.73
N ASP A 29 4.88 -13.62 -18.96
CA ASP A 29 4.10 -13.81 -20.19
C ASP A 29 2.88 -12.88 -20.36
N GLY A 30 2.99 -11.65 -19.85
CA GLY A 30 1.92 -10.64 -19.90
C GLY A 30 1.01 -10.62 -18.68
N ASP A 31 1.03 -11.65 -17.84
CA ASP A 31 0.23 -11.79 -16.64
C ASP A 31 0.89 -11.17 -15.41
N CYS A 32 0.09 -10.86 -14.39
CA CYS A 32 0.64 -10.41 -13.12
C CYS A 32 1.38 -11.52 -12.38
N VAL A 33 2.53 -11.21 -11.78
CA VAL A 33 3.26 -12.14 -10.90
C VAL A 33 2.50 -12.29 -9.58
N LYS A 34 1.91 -13.46 -9.34
CA LYS A 34 1.05 -13.70 -8.17
C LYS A 34 1.82 -13.59 -6.85
N GLU A 35 3.03 -14.14 -6.79
CA GLU A 35 3.87 -14.19 -5.60
C GLU A 35 4.20 -12.77 -5.09
N TYR A 36 4.38 -11.83 -6.02
CA TYR A 36 4.63 -10.43 -5.67
C TYR A 36 3.38 -9.80 -5.06
N ASN A 37 2.22 -10.02 -5.67
CA ASN A 37 0.95 -9.51 -5.17
C ASN A 37 0.59 -10.10 -3.81
N ASP A 38 0.80 -11.40 -3.60
CA ASP A 38 0.58 -12.05 -2.30
C ASP A 38 1.46 -11.41 -1.20
N ALA A 39 2.72 -11.13 -1.51
CA ALA A 39 3.64 -10.45 -0.58
C ALA A 39 3.18 -9.01 -0.27
N MET A 40 2.66 -8.28 -1.26
CA MET A 40 2.09 -6.95 -1.05
C MET A 40 0.84 -6.99 -0.18
N VAL A 41 -0.07 -7.96 -0.41
CA VAL A 41 -1.27 -8.17 0.41
C VAL A 41 -0.88 -8.47 1.86
N MET A 42 0.10 -9.35 2.07
CA MET A 42 0.62 -9.65 3.41
C MET A 42 1.14 -8.38 4.10
N PHE A 43 2.02 -7.62 3.44
CA PHE A 43 2.54 -6.37 3.97
C PHE A 43 1.43 -5.37 4.30
N ASN A 44 0.46 -5.20 3.39
CA ASN A 44 -0.64 -4.26 3.54
C ASN A 44 -1.55 -4.61 4.73
N ASN A 45 -1.78 -5.91 4.96
CA ASN A 45 -2.52 -6.40 6.11
C ASN A 45 -1.80 -6.08 7.42
N TYR A 46 -0.48 -6.33 7.49
CA TYR A 46 0.32 -5.97 8.66
C TYR A 46 0.35 -4.46 8.89
N LEU A 47 0.56 -3.65 7.85
CA LEU A 47 0.56 -2.19 7.96
C LEU A 47 -0.78 -1.66 8.50
N ASN A 48 -1.89 -2.21 8.01
CA ASN A 48 -3.22 -1.82 8.48
C ASN A 48 -3.45 -2.22 9.94
N ALA A 49 -3.01 -3.42 10.35
CA ALA A 49 -3.13 -3.88 11.73
C ALA A 49 -2.27 -3.06 12.71
N SER A 50 -1.12 -2.54 12.28
CA SER A 50 -0.24 -1.71 13.11
C SER A 50 -0.71 -0.27 13.30
N LEU A 51 -1.82 0.16 12.68
CA LEU A 51 -2.32 1.53 12.81
C LEU A 51 -2.71 1.88 14.25
N ASP A 52 -3.32 0.93 14.96
CA ASP A 52 -3.72 1.13 16.36
C ASP A 52 -2.48 1.33 17.25
N ASP A 53 -1.47 0.47 17.09
CA ASP A 53 -0.19 0.59 17.78
C ASP A 53 0.48 1.96 17.50
N PHE A 54 0.46 2.42 16.25
CA PHE A 54 1.01 3.73 15.89
C PHE A 54 0.29 4.89 16.57
N MET A 55 -1.04 4.81 16.71
CA MET A 55 -1.81 5.83 17.40
C MET A 55 -1.51 5.85 18.90
N GLU A 56 -1.31 4.69 19.52
CA GLU A 56 -0.92 4.57 20.93
C GLU A 56 0.51 5.07 21.19
N GLU A 57 1.47 4.68 20.35
CA GLU A 57 2.88 5.03 20.51
C GLU A 57 3.21 6.49 20.16
N MET A 58 2.41 7.12 19.29
CA MET A 58 2.64 8.48 18.80
C MET A 58 1.47 9.42 19.12
N PRO A 59 1.17 9.65 20.42
CA PRO A 59 0.02 10.43 20.84
C PRO A 59 0.01 11.84 20.25
N GLY A 60 -1.18 12.31 19.89
CA GLY A 60 -1.37 13.60 19.21
C GLY A 60 -0.97 13.61 17.74
N SER A 61 -0.68 12.45 17.15
CA SER A 61 -0.50 12.29 15.71
C SER A 61 -1.81 11.92 15.01
N VAL A 62 -1.90 12.26 13.73
CA VAL A 62 -2.99 11.88 12.83
C VAL A 62 -2.41 11.02 11.72
N PHE A 63 -3.03 9.88 11.48
CA PHE A 63 -2.69 8.96 10.40
C PHE A 63 -3.83 8.92 9.39
N VAL A 64 -3.49 9.03 8.10
CA VAL A 64 -4.40 8.77 6.99
C VAL A 64 -3.87 7.55 6.25
N TYR A 65 -4.62 6.46 6.27
CA TYR A 65 -4.30 5.26 5.51
C TYR A 65 -4.91 5.36 4.11
N VAL A 66 -4.08 5.20 3.09
CA VAL A 66 -4.49 5.22 1.68
C VAL A 66 -4.37 3.80 1.13
N ASN A 67 -5.51 3.24 0.71
CA ASN A 67 -5.56 1.93 0.07
C ASN A 67 -5.17 2.02 -1.41
N THR A 68 -3.90 2.28 -1.66
CA THR A 68 -3.28 2.34 -3.00
C THR A 68 -3.48 1.04 -3.77
N TYR A 69 -3.46 -0.11 -3.09
CA TYR A 69 -3.70 -1.41 -3.71
C TYR A 69 -5.03 -1.42 -4.46
N ASN A 70 -6.12 -1.04 -3.79
CA ASN A 70 -7.44 -0.99 -4.41
C ASN A 70 -7.51 0.05 -5.54
N ILE A 71 -6.98 1.26 -5.32
CA ILE A 71 -7.00 2.34 -6.32
C ILE A 71 -6.31 1.87 -7.60
N ILE A 72 -5.11 1.29 -7.50
CA ILE A 72 -4.35 0.83 -8.66
C ILE A 72 -4.97 -0.42 -9.28
N SER A 73 -5.55 -1.34 -8.49
CA SER A 73 -6.32 -2.45 -9.05
C SER A 73 -7.47 -1.96 -9.92
N GLN A 74 -8.24 -0.95 -9.49
CA GLN A 74 -9.31 -0.38 -10.31
C GLN A 74 -8.80 0.26 -11.60
N VAL A 75 -7.66 0.95 -11.56
CA VAL A 75 -7.02 1.51 -12.78
C VAL A 75 -6.61 0.40 -13.75
N ILE A 76 -6.18 -0.75 -13.25
CA ILE A 76 -5.75 -1.89 -14.07
C ILE A 76 -6.96 -2.64 -14.65
N ASP A 77 -7.95 -2.93 -13.81
CA ASP A 77 -9.08 -3.81 -14.14
C ASP A 77 -10.20 -3.05 -14.88
N GLU A 78 -10.35 -1.74 -14.60
CA GLU A 78 -11.40 -0.87 -15.15
C GLU A 78 -10.83 0.51 -15.58
N PRO A 79 -9.89 0.57 -16.55
CA PRO A 79 -9.17 1.80 -16.88
C PRO A 79 -10.07 2.96 -17.37
N ALA A 80 -11.28 2.67 -17.87
CA ALA A 80 -12.24 3.69 -18.31
C ALA A 80 -13.00 4.37 -17.16
N SER A 81 -12.84 3.90 -15.92
CA SER A 81 -13.49 4.47 -14.73
C SER A 81 -12.74 5.67 -14.12
N PHE A 82 -11.57 6.02 -14.68
CA PHE A 82 -10.72 7.16 -14.31
C PHE A 82 -10.49 8.10 -15.50
#